data_AF-A0A3Q4GTJ0-F1
#
_entry.id   AF-A0A3Q4GTJ0-F1
#
_cell.length_a   1.000
_cell.length_b   1.000
_cell.length_c   1.000
_cell.angle_alpha   90.00
_cell.angle_beta   90.00
_cell.angle_gamma   90.00
#
_symmetry.space_group_name_H-M   'P 1'
#
loop_
_entity.id
_entity.type
_entity.pdbx_description
1 polymer ?
#
loop_
_entity_poly.entity_id
_entity_poly.type
_entity_poly.pdbx_seq_one_letter_code
_entity_poly.pdbx_strand_id
1 'polypeptide(L)'
;MSITTVKAIRTLLLGSALQTVKSLLLFLSWNSPVLSCKAVNNSKCESAPFVPGHNLIGEGFDVITLRRKGAYLIDVATYRKPDGTCTLCTNRNQNKTLQKLPASVVDWRAISQCKTDISSSAHTTVRYSIAGLNIKAISTSVGIGGTHSMAYAFATKKTKEDHYSFSTHTVTCTHYRLAGPSPTSEKQPHTIILPPPNFHVFHKCL
;
A
#
# COMPACT_ATOMS: atom_id res chain seq x y z
N MET A 1 47.54 28.01 31.20
CA MET A 1 47.22 27.44 29.87
C MET A 1 47.27 28.58 28.86
N SER A 2 48.18 28.53 27.87
CA SER A 2 48.39 29.65 26.95
C SER A 2 47.19 29.82 26.01
N ILE A 3 46.89 31.06 25.60
CA ILE A 3 45.82 31.39 24.64
C ILE A 3 46.00 30.59 23.33
N THR A 4 47.24 30.29 22.95
CA THR A 4 47.61 29.44 21.81
C THR A 4 47.11 28.00 21.98
N THR A 5 47.16 27.46 23.19
CA THR A 5 46.72 26.08 23.52
C THR A 5 45.20 25.96 23.45
N VAL A 6 44.46 26.98 23.92
CA VAL A 6 42.99 27.01 23.86
C VAL A 6 42.50 27.12 22.41
N LYS A 7 43.19 27.92 21.58
CA LYS A 7 42.87 28.08 20.16
C LYS A 7 43.12 26.79 19.37
N ALA A 8 44.22 26.08 19.63
CA ALA A 8 44.53 24.81 18.99
C ALA A 8 43.52 23.70 19.36
N ILE A 9 43.13 23.61 20.63
CA ILE A 9 42.12 22.65 21.11
C ILE A 9 40.76 22.94 20.47
N ARG A 10 40.36 24.22 20.37
CA ARG A 10 39.10 24.61 19.72
C ARG A 10 39.09 24.26 18.22
N THR A 11 40.19 24.44 17.51
CA THR A 11 40.30 24.07 16.08
C THR A 11 40.28 22.55 15.87
N LEU A 12 40.95 21.78 16.74
CA LEU A 12 40.93 20.31 16.70
C LEU A 12 39.54 19.74 17.01
N LEU A 13 38.84 20.31 18.00
CA LEU A 13 37.46 19.93 18.34
C LEU A 13 36.45 20.30 17.25
N LEU A 14 36.63 21.45 16.57
CA LEU A 14 35.79 21.81 15.41
C LEU A 14 36.04 20.89 14.21
N GLY A 15 37.31 20.52 13.95
CA GLY A 15 37.65 19.62 12.84
C GLY A 15 37.09 18.21 13.02
N SER A 16 37.17 17.66 14.24
CA SER A 16 36.59 16.35 14.55
C SER A 16 35.05 16.39 14.54
N ALA A 17 34.43 17.45 15.05
CA ALA A 17 32.97 17.65 14.98
C ALA A 17 32.46 17.79 13.53
N LEU A 18 33.20 18.48 12.66
CA LEU A 18 32.81 18.63 11.25
C LEU A 18 32.89 17.29 10.50
N GLN A 19 33.90 16.46 10.82
CA GLN A 19 34.07 15.14 10.22
C GLN A 19 32.99 14.15 10.70
N THR A 20 32.60 14.19 11.98
CA THR A 20 31.52 13.34 12.50
C THR A 20 30.16 13.75 11.95
N VAL A 21 29.88 15.05 11.82
CA VAL A 21 28.65 15.55 11.19
C VAL A 21 28.58 15.14 9.71
N LYS A 22 29.68 15.28 8.96
CA LYS A 22 29.74 14.84 7.56
C LYS A 22 29.53 13.34 7.40
N SER A 23 30.13 12.54 8.28
CA SER A 23 29.91 11.08 8.32
C SER A 23 28.46 10.74 8.62
N LEU A 24 27.86 11.37 9.64
CA LEU A 24 26.46 11.20 10.01
C LEU A 24 25.50 11.58 8.87
N LEU A 25 25.76 12.69 8.16
CA LEU A 25 24.99 13.10 6.98
C LEU A 25 25.11 12.08 5.81
N LEU A 26 26.29 11.50 5.60
CA LEU A 26 26.48 10.42 4.62
C LEU A 26 25.73 9.15 5.01
N PHE A 27 25.75 8.77 6.29
CA PHE A 27 24.95 7.64 6.79
C PHE A 27 23.44 7.89 6.69
N LEU A 28 22.97 9.10 6.99
CA LEU A 28 21.55 9.47 6.89
C LEU A 28 21.08 9.55 5.43
N SER A 29 21.92 10.05 4.52
CA SER A 29 21.59 10.10 3.08
C SER A 29 21.58 8.72 2.43
N TRP A 30 22.47 7.82 2.83
CA TRP A 30 22.50 6.43 2.35
C TRP A 30 21.25 5.65 2.80
N ASN A 31 20.78 5.90 4.02
CA ASN A 31 19.60 5.22 4.58
C ASN A 31 18.28 5.96 4.34
N SER A 32 18.28 7.08 3.62
CA SER A 32 17.07 7.85 3.41
C SER A 32 16.09 7.07 2.50
N PRO A 33 14.90 6.69 2.99
CA PRO A 33 13.90 6.00 2.18
C PRO A 33 13.38 6.86 1.02
N VAL A 34 13.64 8.17 1.06
CA VAL A 34 13.28 9.16 0.03
C VAL A 34 14.10 8.96 -1.25
N LEU A 35 15.28 8.33 -1.18
CA LEU A 35 16.16 8.14 -2.34
C LEU A 35 15.84 6.90 -3.20
N SER A 36 14.83 6.09 -2.84
CA SER A 36 14.54 4.85 -3.56
C SER A 36 13.97 5.10 -4.96
N CYS A 37 13.17 6.14 -5.14
CA CYS A 37 12.51 6.47 -6.40
C CYS A 37 13.07 7.75 -7.02
N LYS A 38 13.32 7.74 -8.33
CA LYS A 38 13.86 8.87 -9.09
C LYS A 38 13.10 9.05 -10.39
N ALA A 39 12.88 10.31 -10.77
CA ALA A 39 12.42 10.64 -12.12
C ALA A 39 13.59 10.44 -13.09
N VAL A 40 13.35 9.73 -14.19
CA VAL A 40 14.34 9.44 -15.23
C VAL A 40 13.73 9.66 -16.61
N ASN A 41 14.58 9.78 -17.63
CA ASN A 41 14.16 9.84 -19.02
C ASN A 41 13.60 8.47 -19.49
N ASN A 42 12.66 8.52 -20.43
CA ASN A 42 11.79 7.38 -20.81
C ASN A 42 12.51 6.07 -21.17
N SER A 43 13.67 6.13 -21.85
CA SER A 43 14.33 4.92 -22.40
C SER A 43 14.67 3.85 -21.35
N LYS A 44 14.90 4.23 -20.09
CA LYS A 44 15.18 3.28 -18.99
C LYS A 44 13.92 2.67 -18.38
N CYS A 45 12.74 3.25 -18.62
CA CYS A 45 11.48 2.78 -18.04
C CYS A 45 10.80 1.71 -18.88
N GLU A 46 11.00 1.72 -20.20
CA GLU A 46 10.39 0.72 -21.08
C GLU A 46 10.80 -0.71 -20.68
N SER A 47 12.09 -0.91 -20.38
CA SER A 47 12.65 -2.21 -19.98
C SER A 47 12.42 -2.59 -18.51
N ALA A 48 12.11 -1.63 -17.63
CA ALA A 48 11.89 -1.92 -16.22
C ALA A 48 10.50 -2.55 -15.99
N PRO A 49 10.38 -3.62 -15.19
CA PRO A 49 9.07 -4.16 -14.81
C PRO A 49 8.35 -3.20 -13.85
N PHE A 50 7.02 -3.31 -13.75
CA PHE A 50 6.29 -2.54 -12.74
C PHE A 50 6.61 -3.01 -11.33
N VAL A 51 6.45 -2.10 -10.36
CA VAL A 51 6.51 -2.47 -8.94
C VAL A 51 5.45 -3.52 -8.57
N PRO A 52 5.74 -4.45 -7.65
CA PRO A 52 4.78 -5.44 -7.19
C PRO A 52 3.51 -4.80 -6.64
N GLY A 53 2.35 -5.32 -7.06
CA GLY A 53 1.04 -4.88 -6.57
C GLY A 53 0.57 -3.51 -7.08
N HIS A 54 1.22 -2.89 -8.07
CA HIS A 54 0.81 -1.60 -8.64
C HIS A 54 -0.64 -1.57 -9.12
N ASN A 55 -1.16 -2.70 -9.60
CA ASN A 55 -2.53 -2.82 -10.08
C ASN A 55 -3.56 -2.92 -8.94
N LEU A 56 -3.16 -3.28 -7.72
CA LEU A 56 -4.11 -3.53 -6.63
C LEU A 56 -4.76 -2.25 -6.09
N ILE A 57 -4.10 -1.09 -6.18
CA ILE A 57 -4.62 0.16 -5.59
C ILE A 57 -5.77 0.79 -6.41
N GLY A 58 -5.84 0.48 -7.70
CA GLY A 58 -6.91 0.96 -8.56
C GLY A 58 -8.02 -0.05 -8.79
N GLU A 59 -7.80 -1.33 -8.48
CA GLU A 59 -8.75 -2.40 -8.77
C GLU A 59 -9.96 -2.35 -7.84
N GLY A 60 -11.16 -2.30 -8.42
CA GLY A 60 -12.41 -2.36 -7.68
C GLY A 60 -12.55 -3.65 -6.88
N PHE A 61 -13.09 -3.55 -5.68
CA PHE A 61 -13.27 -4.68 -4.77
C PHE A 61 -14.74 -4.83 -4.39
N ASP A 62 -15.29 -6.02 -4.62
CA ASP A 62 -16.64 -6.38 -4.21
C ASP A 62 -16.66 -6.72 -2.72
N VAL A 63 -17.20 -5.82 -1.90
CA VAL A 63 -17.26 -6.01 -0.45
C VAL A 63 -18.19 -7.16 -0.05
N ILE A 64 -19.14 -7.56 -0.89
CA ILE A 64 -20.12 -8.63 -0.58
C ILE A 64 -19.51 -10.00 -0.84
N THR A 65 -18.82 -10.16 -1.98
CA THR A 65 -18.19 -11.43 -2.36
C THR A 65 -16.73 -11.55 -1.88
N LEU A 66 -16.12 -10.44 -1.44
CA LEU A 66 -14.69 -10.28 -1.14
C LEU A 66 -13.79 -10.63 -2.33
N ARG A 67 -14.24 -10.30 -3.54
CA ARG A 67 -13.52 -10.57 -4.79
C ARG A 67 -13.13 -9.29 -5.49
N ARG A 68 -11.97 -9.31 -6.15
CA ARG A 68 -11.56 -8.23 -7.04
C ARG A 68 -12.40 -8.25 -8.31
N LYS A 69 -12.69 -7.07 -8.87
CA LYS A 69 -13.55 -6.89 -10.04
C LYS A 69 -12.78 -6.82 -11.36
N GLY A 70 -11.46 -6.67 -11.36
CA GLY A 70 -10.68 -6.44 -12.58
C GLY A 70 -11.00 -5.12 -13.31
N ALA A 71 -11.78 -4.22 -12.68
CA ALA A 71 -12.11 -2.89 -13.17
C ALA A 71 -11.32 -1.86 -12.39
N TYR A 72 -10.75 -0.85 -13.07
CA TYR A 72 -9.80 0.08 -12.47
C TYR A 72 -10.38 1.49 -12.36
N LEU A 73 -10.36 2.06 -11.15
CA LEU A 73 -10.83 3.42 -10.86
C LEU A 73 -9.77 4.50 -11.12
N ILE A 74 -8.51 4.10 -11.22
CA ILE A 74 -7.37 4.96 -11.55
C ILE A 74 -6.50 4.26 -12.60
N ASP A 75 -5.86 5.06 -13.45
CA ASP A 75 -4.92 4.55 -14.44
C ASP A 75 -3.64 4.06 -13.77
N VAL A 76 -3.51 2.74 -13.66
CA VAL A 76 -2.33 2.05 -13.10
C VAL A 76 -1.37 1.53 -14.18
N ALA A 77 -1.68 1.78 -15.47
CA ALA A 77 -0.89 1.29 -16.60
C ALA A 77 0.05 2.37 -17.15
N THR A 78 -0.38 3.63 -17.19
CA THR A 78 0.47 4.72 -17.67
C THR A 78 1.57 5.03 -16.66
N TYR A 79 2.83 4.90 -17.08
CA TYR A 79 4.02 5.20 -16.28
C TYR A 79 4.77 6.45 -16.73
N ARG A 80 4.50 6.93 -17.95
CA ARG A 80 5.13 8.11 -18.53
C ARG A 80 4.34 9.36 -18.15
N LYS A 81 5.04 10.38 -17.68
CA LYS A 81 4.48 11.69 -17.33
C LYS A 81 4.38 12.60 -18.57
N PRO A 82 3.58 13.68 -18.51
CA PRO A 82 3.46 14.63 -19.62
C PRO A 82 4.78 15.28 -20.06
N ASP A 83 5.72 15.45 -19.13
CA ASP A 83 7.08 15.96 -19.38
C ASP A 83 8.00 14.92 -20.07
N GLY A 84 7.48 13.73 -20.37
CA GLY A 84 8.21 12.65 -21.01
C GLY A 84 9.06 11.81 -20.05
N THR A 85 9.12 12.15 -18.76
CA THR A 85 9.85 11.40 -17.73
C THR A 85 9.00 10.27 -17.15
N CYS A 86 9.62 9.43 -16.34
CA CYS A 86 8.97 8.33 -15.63
C CYS A 86 9.67 8.08 -14.29
N THR A 87 8.98 7.44 -13.35
CA THR A 87 9.53 7.18 -12.01
C THR A 87 10.07 5.75 -11.94
N LEU A 88 11.37 5.58 -11.69
CA LEU A 88 11.99 4.30 -11.36
C LEU A 88 12.31 4.22 -9.88
N CYS A 89 11.95 3.11 -9.26
CA CYS A 89 12.18 2.80 -7.86
C CYS A 89 13.11 1.59 -7.71
N THR A 90 14.03 1.66 -6.75
CA THR A 90 14.97 0.57 -6.43
C THR A 90 14.33 -0.37 -5.40
N ASN A 91 14.03 -1.60 -5.79
CA ASN A 91 13.38 -2.58 -4.91
C ASN A 91 14.40 -3.37 -4.08
N ARG A 92 14.63 -2.93 -2.84
CA ARG A 92 15.51 -3.63 -1.89
C ARG A 92 15.04 -5.03 -1.49
N ASN A 93 13.75 -5.34 -1.64
CA ASN A 93 13.21 -6.68 -1.34
C ASN A 93 13.41 -7.66 -2.51
N GLN A 94 13.89 -7.19 -3.65
CA GLN A 94 14.15 -7.97 -4.86
C GLN A 94 15.51 -7.58 -5.44
N ASN A 95 16.59 -7.87 -4.71
CA ASN A 95 17.97 -7.69 -5.18
C ASN A 95 18.30 -6.29 -5.75
N LYS A 96 17.64 -5.23 -5.25
CA LYS A 96 17.79 -3.85 -5.72
C LYS A 96 17.42 -3.66 -7.21
N THR A 97 16.53 -4.50 -7.76
CA THR A 97 16.02 -4.35 -9.12
C THR A 97 15.33 -3.01 -9.30
N LEU A 98 15.59 -2.34 -10.44
CA LEU A 98 14.89 -1.12 -10.84
C LEU A 98 13.50 -1.47 -11.38
N GLN A 99 12.48 -0.80 -10.86
CA GLN A 99 11.08 -1.06 -11.20
C GLN A 99 10.35 0.25 -11.46
N LYS A 100 9.47 0.28 -12.46
CA LYS A 100 8.69 1.47 -12.80
C LYS A 100 7.43 1.60 -11.96
N LEU A 101 7.12 2.84 -11.60
CA LEU A 101 5.91 3.20 -10.87
C LEU A 101 4.92 3.87 -11.83
N PRO A 102 3.62 3.51 -11.80
CA PRO A 102 2.60 4.24 -12.56
C PRO A 102 2.57 5.72 -12.18
N ALA A 103 2.23 6.59 -13.13
CA ALA A 103 2.24 8.04 -12.94
C ALA A 103 1.21 8.51 -11.91
N SER A 104 0.11 7.76 -11.72
CA SER A 104 -0.95 8.03 -10.75
C SER A 104 -0.62 7.57 -9.33
N VAL A 105 0.42 6.75 -9.15
CA VAL A 105 0.77 6.14 -7.86
C VAL A 105 1.95 6.89 -7.24
N VAL A 106 1.86 7.15 -5.94
CA VAL A 106 2.85 7.88 -5.16
C VAL A 106 3.26 7.11 -3.89
N ASP A 107 4.31 7.61 -3.22
CA ASP A 107 4.82 7.08 -1.94
C ASP A 107 5.06 5.56 -1.94
N TRP A 108 5.56 5.02 -3.05
CA TRP A 108 5.92 3.61 -3.11
C TRP A 108 7.16 3.32 -2.25
N ARG A 109 7.06 2.30 -1.40
CA ARG A 109 8.14 1.85 -0.52
C ARG A 109 8.19 0.34 -0.47
N ALA A 110 9.36 -0.23 -0.77
CA ALA A 110 9.69 -1.59 -0.37
C ALA A 110 9.96 -1.60 1.14
N ILE A 111 9.09 -2.29 1.88
CA ILE A 111 9.21 -2.49 3.33
C ILE A 111 9.23 -3.99 3.63
N SER A 112 9.63 -4.42 4.82
CA SER A 112 9.44 -5.81 5.20
C SER A 112 9.11 -5.83 6.67
N GLN A 113 7.81 -5.86 6.96
CA GLN A 113 7.29 -5.84 8.31
C GLN A 113 6.31 -6.98 8.46
N CYS A 114 6.73 -8.03 9.15
CA CYS A 114 5.86 -9.12 9.56
C CYS A 114 5.52 -8.94 11.03
N LYS A 115 4.24 -9.06 11.36
CA LYS A 115 3.84 -9.24 12.76
C LYS A 115 4.33 -10.61 13.20
N THR A 116 5.04 -10.64 14.34
CA THR A 116 5.51 -11.88 14.96
C THR A 116 4.38 -12.65 15.65
N ASP A 117 3.27 -11.97 15.92
CA ASP A 117 2.14 -12.52 16.65
C ASP A 117 1.09 -13.08 15.69
N ILE A 118 0.47 -14.18 16.10
CA ILE A 118 -0.66 -14.80 15.41
C ILE A 118 -1.95 -14.21 15.98
N SER A 119 -2.71 -13.51 15.16
CA SER A 119 -4.05 -13.07 15.55
C SER A 119 -5.02 -14.25 15.43
N SER A 120 -5.57 -14.68 16.56
CA SER A 120 -6.48 -15.83 16.64
C SER A 120 -7.87 -15.38 17.08
N SER A 121 -8.91 -15.92 16.47
CA SER A 121 -10.30 -15.70 16.88
C SER A 121 -11.10 -17.00 16.76
N ALA A 122 -12.05 -17.19 17.67
CA ALA A 122 -12.98 -18.31 17.68
C ALA A 122 -14.41 -17.81 17.45
N HIS A 123 -15.17 -18.52 16.62
CA HIS A 123 -16.51 -18.16 16.19
C HIS A 123 -17.42 -19.39 16.32
N THR A 124 -18.39 -19.30 17.22
CA THR A 124 -19.45 -20.31 17.40
C THR A 124 -20.68 -20.02 16.53
N THR A 125 -20.70 -18.86 15.89
CA THR A 125 -21.78 -18.40 15.01
C THR A 125 -21.18 -17.91 13.70
N VAL A 126 -21.87 -18.15 12.60
CA VAL A 126 -21.49 -17.59 11.30
C VAL A 126 -21.83 -16.09 11.32
N ARG A 127 -20.84 -15.26 11.67
CA ARG A 127 -20.96 -13.80 11.61
C ARG A 127 -20.32 -13.28 10.33
N TYR A 128 -20.92 -12.24 9.76
CA TYR A 128 -20.31 -11.46 8.70
C TYR A 128 -19.01 -10.84 9.23
N SER A 129 -17.90 -11.14 8.58
CA SER A 129 -16.61 -10.53 8.90
C SER A 129 -15.91 -10.27 7.59
N ILE A 130 -15.60 -9.00 7.36
CA ILE A 130 -14.78 -8.60 6.21
C ILE A 130 -13.37 -9.07 6.56
N ALA A 131 -13.01 -10.25 6.07
CA ALA A 131 -11.72 -10.89 6.32
C ALA A 131 -10.58 -9.89 6.04
N GLY A 132 -9.99 -9.33 7.10
CA GLY A 132 -8.80 -8.50 7.04
C GLY A 132 -8.97 -7.06 6.53
N LEU A 133 -10.18 -6.56 6.26
CA LEU A 133 -10.38 -5.15 5.88
C LEU A 133 -11.00 -4.38 7.04
N ASN A 134 -10.19 -3.52 7.66
CA ASN A 134 -10.62 -2.63 8.72
C ASN A 134 -11.40 -1.45 8.09
N ILE A 135 -12.60 -1.72 7.56
CA ILE A 135 -13.50 -0.67 7.11
C ILE A 135 -14.07 -0.04 8.39
N LYS A 136 -13.63 1.19 8.70
CA LYS A 136 -14.25 2.02 9.73
C LYS A 136 -15.70 2.19 9.29
N ALA A 137 -16.60 1.46 9.96
CA ALA A 137 -17.97 1.23 9.52
C ALA A 137 -18.65 2.55 9.16
N ILE A 138 -19.07 2.66 7.91
CA ILE A 138 -20.16 3.58 7.56
C ILE A 138 -21.36 3.07 8.36
N SER A 139 -21.83 3.93 9.24
CA SER A 139 -22.90 3.73 10.20
C SER A 139 -24.08 2.96 9.62
N THR A 140 -24.25 1.70 10.02
CA THR A 140 -25.52 1.03 10.37
C THR A 140 -25.21 -0.41 10.76
N SER A 141 -25.93 -0.91 11.75
CA SER A 141 -25.69 -2.13 12.54
C SER A 141 -25.94 -3.46 11.81
N VAL A 142 -25.80 -3.52 10.49
CA VAL A 142 -25.82 -4.78 9.71
C VAL A 142 -24.74 -4.69 8.62
N GLY A 143 -23.58 -5.30 8.88
CA GLY A 143 -22.50 -5.36 7.89
C GLY A 143 -22.81 -6.42 6.82
N ILE A 144 -23.11 -6.01 5.58
CA ILE A 144 -23.39 -6.93 4.46
C ILE A 144 -22.11 -7.55 3.86
N GLY A 145 -20.94 -7.08 4.30
CA GLY A 145 -19.65 -7.51 3.76
C GLY A 145 -19.37 -9.00 3.96
N GLY A 146 -18.95 -9.67 2.89
CA GLY A 146 -18.54 -11.07 2.89
C GLY A 146 -19.66 -12.12 2.92
N THR A 147 -20.93 -11.73 2.84
CA THR A 147 -22.08 -12.64 2.84
C THR A 147 -22.12 -13.60 1.64
N HIS A 148 -21.46 -13.26 0.54
CA HIS A 148 -21.31 -14.16 -0.63
C HIS A 148 -19.87 -14.65 -0.82
N SER A 149 -19.06 -14.61 0.24
CA SER A 149 -17.70 -15.15 0.21
C SER A 149 -17.67 -16.68 0.31
N MET A 150 -16.58 -17.29 -0.14
CA MET A 150 -16.39 -18.75 -0.02
C MET A 150 -16.31 -19.20 1.44
N ALA A 151 -15.69 -18.38 2.30
CA ALA A 151 -15.60 -18.64 3.73
C ALA A 151 -16.99 -18.64 4.39
N TYR A 152 -17.85 -17.68 4.02
CA TYR A 152 -19.23 -17.62 4.51
C TYR A 152 -20.05 -18.82 4.03
N ALA A 153 -19.92 -19.21 2.75
CA ALA A 153 -20.59 -20.37 2.20
C ALA A 153 -20.15 -21.68 2.90
N PHE A 154 -18.85 -21.83 3.17
CA PHE A 154 -18.29 -22.95 3.92
C PHE A 154 -18.86 -23.03 5.35
N ALA A 155 -18.79 -21.92 6.10
CA ALA A 155 -19.24 -21.88 7.48
C ALA A 155 -20.76 -22.14 7.57
N THR A 156 -21.54 -21.52 6.68
CA THR A 156 -23.00 -21.72 6.60
C THR A 156 -23.36 -23.16 6.28
N LYS A 157 -22.63 -23.81 5.36
CA LYS A 157 -22.85 -25.22 5.05
C LYS A 157 -22.60 -26.09 6.28
N LYS A 158 -21.50 -25.87 6.99
CA LYS A 158 -21.14 -26.65 8.18
C LYS A 158 -22.13 -26.46 9.33
N THR A 159 -22.56 -25.24 9.61
CA THR A 159 -23.54 -24.97 10.68
C THR A 159 -24.95 -25.51 10.37
N LYS A 160 -25.28 -25.79 9.10
CA LYS A 160 -26.52 -26.51 8.74
C LYS A 160 -26.44 -28.01 8.99
N GLU A 161 -25.24 -28.60 8.96
CA GLU A 161 -25.01 -30.03 9.19
C GLU A 161 -25.03 -30.35 10.68
N ASP A 162 -24.36 -29.53 11.51
CA ASP A 162 -24.29 -29.70 12.97
C ASP A 162 -23.80 -28.41 13.67
N HIS A 163 -23.68 -28.44 14.99
CA HIS A 163 -23.03 -27.42 15.81
C HIS A 163 -21.51 -27.41 15.60
N TYR A 164 -21.04 -26.57 14.67
CA TYR A 164 -19.63 -26.32 14.45
C TYR A 164 -19.14 -25.05 15.15
N SER A 165 -17.91 -25.13 15.67
CA SER A 165 -17.11 -23.96 16.07
C SER A 165 -15.95 -23.78 15.11
N PHE A 166 -15.65 -22.54 14.73
CA PHE A 166 -14.60 -22.19 13.78
C PHE A 166 -13.51 -21.39 14.49
N SER A 167 -12.24 -21.69 14.20
CA SER A 167 -11.13 -20.81 14.56
C SER A 167 -10.53 -20.17 13.31
N THR A 168 -10.04 -18.94 13.44
CA THR A 168 -9.30 -18.24 12.39
C THR A 168 -7.98 -17.77 12.96
N HIS A 169 -6.90 -18.11 12.26
CA HIS A 169 -5.54 -17.70 12.59
C HIS A 169 -4.99 -16.85 11.45
N THR A 170 -4.56 -15.62 11.76
CA THR A 170 -4.09 -14.64 10.78
C THR A 170 -2.65 -14.25 11.08
N VAL A 171 -1.79 -14.37 10.05
CA VAL A 171 -0.43 -13.83 10.03
C VAL A 171 -0.41 -12.69 9.01
N THR A 172 0.17 -11.55 9.39
CA THR A 172 0.23 -10.36 8.52
C THR A 172 1.66 -9.95 8.25
N CYS A 173 2.03 -9.92 6.98
CA CYS A 173 3.29 -9.39 6.48
C CYS A 173 3.04 -8.31 5.44
N THR A 174 3.59 -7.12 5.67
CA THR A 174 3.53 -6.01 4.74
C THR A 174 4.89 -5.84 4.07
N HIS A 175 4.92 -6.10 2.76
CA HIS A 175 6.14 -6.00 1.96
C HIS A 175 6.24 -4.72 1.12
N TYR A 176 5.11 -4.10 0.83
CA TYR A 176 5.06 -2.89 0.01
C TYR A 176 4.00 -1.95 0.56
N ARG A 177 4.29 -0.65 0.49
CA ARG A 177 3.32 0.42 0.73
C ARG A 177 3.31 1.32 -0.48
N LEU A 178 2.13 1.74 -0.90
CA LEU A 178 1.92 2.66 -2.01
C LEU A 178 0.62 3.43 -1.76
N ALA A 179 0.53 4.62 -2.33
CA ALA A 179 -0.61 5.52 -2.19
C ALA A 179 -1.14 5.93 -3.57
N GLY A 180 -2.45 6.11 -3.65
CA GLY A 180 -3.10 6.62 -4.84
C GLY A 180 -2.97 8.14 -4.93
N PRO A 181 -3.49 8.75 -6.00
CA PRO A 181 -3.52 10.19 -6.12
C PRO A 181 -4.36 10.80 -4.98
N SER A 182 -3.89 11.90 -4.40
CA SER A 182 -4.66 12.62 -3.38
C SER A 182 -5.90 13.26 -4.01
N PRO A 183 -7.08 13.24 -3.35
CA PRO A 183 -8.30 13.84 -3.88
C PRO A 183 -8.22 15.37 -4.08
N THR A 184 -7.18 16.02 -3.57
CA THR A 184 -6.87 17.45 -3.77
C THR A 184 -6.14 17.76 -5.08
N SER A 185 -5.74 16.74 -5.85
CA SER A 185 -5.15 16.93 -7.18
C SER A 185 -6.26 17.12 -8.21
N GLU A 186 -6.59 18.37 -8.51
CA GLU A 186 -7.39 18.80 -9.65
C GLU A 186 -6.86 18.19 -10.95
N LYS A 187 -7.47 17.06 -11.34
CA LYS A 187 -7.48 16.33 -12.62
C LYS A 187 -7.60 14.84 -12.34
N GLN A 188 -8.72 14.44 -11.73
CA GLN A 188 -9.30 13.16 -12.05
C GLN A 188 -9.93 13.33 -13.44
N PRO A 189 -9.43 12.68 -14.52
CA PRO A 189 -10.29 12.50 -15.66
C PRO A 189 -11.48 11.72 -15.14
N HIS A 190 -12.64 12.39 -15.13
CA HIS A 190 -13.93 11.80 -14.80
C HIS A 190 -14.24 10.72 -15.83
N THR A 191 -13.58 9.58 -15.75
CA THR A 191 -14.16 8.33 -16.22
C THR A 191 -15.04 7.87 -15.08
N ILE A 192 -16.21 8.50 -14.97
CA ILE A 192 -17.36 7.83 -14.40
C ILE A 192 -17.48 6.58 -15.28
N ILE A 193 -17.06 5.43 -14.75
CA ILE A 193 -17.46 4.15 -15.35
C ILE A 193 -18.98 4.21 -15.29
N LEU A 194 -19.60 4.55 -16.42
CA LEU A 194 -21.04 4.56 -16.55
C LEU A 194 -21.50 3.19 -16.05
N PRO A 195 -22.37 3.11 -15.02
CA PRO A 195 -22.97 1.84 -14.70
C PRO A 195 -23.63 1.30 -15.97
N PRO A 196 -23.60 -0.03 -16.21
CA PRO A 196 -24.29 -0.62 -17.34
C PRO A 196 -25.75 -0.12 -17.37
N PRO A 197 -26.36 0.07 -18.55
CA PRO A 197 -27.60 0.85 -18.76
C PRO A 197 -28.85 0.36 -18.01
N ASN A 198 -28.76 -0.72 -17.24
CA ASN A 198 -29.88 -1.37 -16.54
C ASN A 198 -29.69 -1.38 -15.01
N PHE A 199 -29.12 -0.33 -14.41
CA PHE A 199 -29.15 -0.17 -12.96
C PHE A 199 -30.54 0.32 -12.52
N HIS A 200 -31.47 -0.61 -12.31
CA HIS A 200 -32.73 -0.33 -11.61
C HIS A 200 -32.45 -0.21 -10.11
N VAL A 201 -32.55 1.01 -9.58
CA VAL A 201 -32.57 1.25 -8.13
C VAL A 201 -33.90 0.72 -7.59
N PHE A 202 -33.89 -0.50 -7.07
CA PHE A 202 -35.00 -0.99 -6.26
C PHE A 202 -34.93 -0.32 -4.89
N HIS A 203 -35.69 0.77 -4.72
CA HIS A 203 -36.07 1.21 -3.38
C HIS A 203 -37.01 0.17 -2.79
N LYS A 204 -36.50 -0.69 -1.91
CA LYS A 204 -37.36 -1.46 -1.03
C LYS A 204 -37.68 -0.56 0.16
N CYS A 205 -38.82 0.12 0.10
CA CYS A 205 -39.45 0.68 1.28
C CYS A 205 -39.85 -0.48 2.20
N LEU A 206 -39.35 -0.45 3.43
CA LEU A 206 -39.94 -1.07 4.60
C LEU A 206 -40.14 0.04 5.63
#